data_AF-A0A3S8T4I9-F1
#
_entry.id   AF-A0A3S8T4I9-F1
#
_cell.length_a   1.000
_cell.length_b   1.000
_cell.length_c   1.000
_cell.angle_alpha   90.00
_cell.angle_beta   90.00
_cell.angle_gamma   90.00
#
_symmetry.space_group_name_H-M   'P 1'
#
loop_
_entity.id
_entity.type
_entity.pdbx_description
1 polymer ?
#
loop_
_entity_poly.entity_id
_entity_poly.type
_entity_poly.pdbx_seq_one_letter_code
_entity_poly.pdbx_strand_id
1 'polypeptide(L)'
;MWKEQERKWLDNIPLIVQQLVESWNLSNLNVLSDLTYNYILSGYQNSLPIILKLSGDKQALSLEAEMLELYQGNIFVRLISKNLEMGALLIERVIPGTTLSELFPDRDTQAVGHASSIIKQINNYPRHYSQLNLSKYPTVATWLKVLDHEYNIPTEYLTKAQMLKANNC
;
A
#
# COMPACT_ATOMS: atom_id res chain seq x y z
N MET A 1 12.69 13.56 7.56
CA MET A 1 12.15 14.93 7.59
C MET A 1 11.21 15.04 6.41
N TRP A 2 9.89 15.18 6.65
CA TRP A 2 8.90 15.21 5.56
C TRP A 2 9.19 16.40 4.63
N LYS A 3 9.19 16.16 3.32
CA LYS A 3 9.37 17.20 2.30
C LYS A 3 8.18 18.17 2.37
N GLU A 4 8.37 19.42 1.96
CA GLU A 4 7.30 20.45 1.99
C GLU A 4 6.02 20.00 1.25
N GLN A 5 6.19 19.25 0.16
CA GLN A 5 5.10 18.65 -0.61
C GLN A 5 4.25 17.66 0.22
N GLU A 6 4.88 16.88 1.09
CA GLU A 6 4.20 15.88 1.93
C GLU A 6 3.42 16.55 3.06
N ARG A 7 3.94 17.65 3.62
CA ARG A 7 3.20 18.47 4.60
C ARG A 7 1.97 19.11 3.98
N LYS A 8 2.10 19.69 2.78
CA LYS A 8 0.96 20.25 2.04
C LYS A 8 -0.09 19.18 1.73
N TRP A 9 0.32 17.95 1.44
CA TRP A 9 -0.63 16.85 1.26
C TRP A 9 -1.39 16.52 2.55
N LEU A 10 -0.68 16.39 3.69
CA LEU A 10 -1.28 16.14 4.99
C LEU A 10 -2.32 17.20 5.38
N ASP A 11 -1.98 18.47 5.18
CA ASP A 11 -2.88 19.60 5.49
C ASP A 11 -4.16 19.59 4.64
N ASN A 12 -4.09 19.00 3.43
CA ASN A 12 -5.21 18.92 2.50
C ASN A 12 -6.05 17.64 2.64
N ILE A 13 -5.68 16.68 3.49
CA ILE A 13 -6.42 15.42 3.67
C ILE A 13 -7.92 15.65 3.93
N PRO A 14 -8.34 16.56 4.86
CA PRO A 14 -9.76 16.77 5.11
C PRO A 14 -10.53 17.23 3.87
N LEU A 15 -9.95 18.11 3.07
CA LEU A 15 -10.54 18.61 1.83
C LEU A 15 -10.64 17.49 0.77
N ILE A 16 -9.58 16.69 0.63
CA ILE A 16 -9.56 15.54 -0.28
C ILE A 16 -10.66 14.54 0.10
N VAL A 17 -10.79 14.22 1.40
CA VAL A 17 -11.83 13.32 1.89
C VAL A 17 -13.22 13.87 1.57
N GLN A 18 -13.47 15.16 1.79
CA GLN A 18 -14.76 15.78 1.46
C GLN A 18 -15.11 15.64 -0.02
N GLN A 19 -14.17 15.95 -0.91
CA GLN A 19 -14.39 15.83 -2.36
C GLN A 19 -14.67 14.39 -2.80
N LEU A 20 -14.00 13.41 -2.17
CA LEU A 20 -14.22 11.99 -2.45
C LEU A 20 -15.54 11.47 -1.88
N VAL A 21 -15.95 11.96 -0.70
CA VAL A 21 -17.26 11.65 -0.13
C VAL A 21 -18.38 12.06 -1.08
N GLU A 22 -18.31 13.28 -1.60
CA GLU A 22 -19.31 13.81 -2.54
C GLU A 22 -19.26 13.06 -3.88
N SER A 23 -18.08 12.91 -4.48
CA SER A 23 -17.94 12.32 -5.82
C SER A 23 -18.18 10.82 -5.88
N TRP A 24 -17.88 10.08 -4.81
CA TRP A 24 -18.08 8.62 -4.75
C TRP A 24 -19.28 8.20 -3.90
N ASN A 25 -20.08 9.16 -3.41
CA ASN A 25 -21.25 8.92 -2.56
C ASN A 25 -20.91 8.05 -1.33
N LEU A 26 -19.89 8.44 -0.58
CA LEU A 26 -19.40 7.70 0.59
C LEU A 26 -20.15 8.12 1.86
N SER A 27 -20.29 7.20 2.81
CA SER A 27 -20.91 7.47 4.10
C SER A 27 -20.25 6.72 5.25
N ASN A 28 -20.49 7.21 6.46
CA ASN A 28 -19.99 6.66 7.72
C ASN A 28 -18.48 6.35 7.71
N LEU A 29 -17.68 7.31 7.22
CA LEU A 29 -16.23 7.18 7.19
C LEU A 29 -15.65 7.25 8.61
N ASN A 30 -14.81 6.28 8.95
CA ASN A 30 -14.12 6.17 10.23
C ASN A 30 -12.64 5.88 9.98
N VAL A 31 -11.75 6.68 10.57
CA VAL A 31 -10.31 6.49 10.48
C VAL A 31 -9.92 5.16 11.14
N LEU A 32 -9.10 4.37 10.45
CA LEU A 32 -8.48 3.19 11.05
C LEU A 32 -7.16 3.62 11.69
N SER A 33 -7.00 3.33 12.98
CA SER A 33 -5.91 3.82 13.84
C SER A 33 -4.55 3.16 13.60
N ASP A 34 -4.47 2.20 12.68
CA ASP A 34 -3.21 1.56 12.32
C ASP A 34 -2.41 2.51 11.44
N LEU A 35 -1.59 3.33 12.09
CA LEU A 35 -0.75 4.36 11.52
C LEU A 35 0.28 3.74 10.56
N THR A 36 -0.15 3.53 9.32
CA THR A 36 0.76 3.32 8.20
C THR A 36 1.10 4.66 7.56
N TYR A 37 2.02 4.66 6.59
CA TYR A 37 2.35 5.82 5.77
C TYR A 37 1.14 6.39 4.98
N ASN A 38 0.02 5.65 4.95
CA ASN A 38 -1.21 6.01 4.25
C ASN A 38 -2.30 6.39 5.25
N TYR A 39 -3.19 7.30 4.84
CA TYR A 39 -4.38 7.65 5.61
C TYR A 39 -5.54 6.77 5.18
N ILE A 40 -6.02 5.91 6.09
CA ILE A 40 -7.00 4.85 5.80
C ILE A 40 -8.30 5.14 6.54
N LEU A 41 -9.41 5.12 5.81
CA LEU A 41 -10.76 5.21 6.37
C LEU A 41 -11.58 4.00 5.95
N SER A 42 -12.37 3.46 6.86
CA SER A 42 -13.43 2.51 6.54
C SER A 42 -14.76 3.23 6.42
N GLY A 43 -15.68 2.72 5.62
CA GLY A 43 -17.05 3.25 5.54
C GLY A 43 -17.87 2.50 4.52
N TYR A 44 -18.78 3.21 3.84
CA TYR A 44 -19.72 2.61 2.90
C TYR A 44 -19.87 3.41 1.61
N GLN A 45 -20.16 2.71 0.51
CA GLN A 45 -20.68 3.28 -0.73
C GLN A 45 -22.00 2.56 -1.05
N ASN A 46 -23.14 3.26 -1.02
CA ASN A 46 -24.47 2.65 -1.27
C ASN A 46 -24.71 1.35 -0.45
N SER A 47 -24.27 1.31 0.81
CA SER A 47 -24.30 0.15 1.73
C SER A 47 -23.22 -0.92 1.51
N LEU A 48 -22.40 -0.84 0.46
CA LEU A 48 -21.23 -1.71 0.30
C LEU A 48 -20.12 -1.27 1.26
N PRO A 49 -19.58 -2.15 2.13
CA PRO A 49 -18.44 -1.82 2.97
C PRO A 49 -17.17 -1.56 2.13
N ILE A 50 -16.51 -0.44 2.39
CA ILE A 50 -15.32 0.00 1.65
C ILE A 50 -14.18 0.40 2.57
N ILE A 51 -12.99 0.45 1.99
CA ILE A 51 -11.83 1.16 2.50
C ILE A 51 -11.47 2.27 1.51
N LEU A 52 -11.37 3.49 2.03
CA LEU A 52 -10.76 4.62 1.36
C LEU A 52 -9.30 4.72 1.81
N LYS A 53 -8.37 4.54 0.86
CA LYS A 53 -6.94 4.65 1.09
C LYS A 53 -6.40 5.89 0.40
N LEU A 54 -5.75 6.77 1.17
CA LEU A 54 -5.06 7.96 0.67
C LEU A 54 -3.55 7.83 0.88
N SER A 55 -2.76 8.19 -0.13
CA SER A 55 -1.30 8.19 -0.07
C SER A 55 -0.69 9.44 -0.68
N GLY A 56 0.33 9.99 -0.01
CA GLY A 56 1.19 11.03 -0.58
C GLY A 56 2.17 10.48 -1.63
N ASP A 57 2.44 9.17 -1.61
CA ASP A 57 3.25 8.49 -2.64
C ASP A 57 2.35 8.02 -3.79
N LYS A 58 2.07 8.95 -4.71
CA LYS A 58 1.23 8.68 -5.88
C LYS A 58 1.82 7.62 -6.82
N GLN A 59 3.15 7.47 -6.85
CA GLN A 59 3.79 6.48 -7.71
C GLN A 59 3.56 5.07 -7.16
N ALA A 60 3.82 4.85 -5.88
CA ALA A 60 3.53 3.57 -5.23
C ALA A 60 2.03 3.23 -5.30
N LEU A 61 1.16 4.22 -5.09
CA LEU A 61 -0.29 4.05 -5.16
C LEU A 61 -0.75 3.66 -6.59
N SER A 62 -0.14 4.22 -7.63
CA SER A 62 -0.46 3.88 -9.02
C SER A 62 -0.09 2.43 -9.35
N LEU A 63 1.07 1.95 -8.86
CA LEU A 63 1.49 0.56 -9.04
C LEU A 63 0.56 -0.41 -8.30
N GLU A 64 0.11 -0.01 -7.10
CA GLU A 64 -0.87 -0.77 -6.34
C GLU A 64 -2.21 -0.85 -7.07
N ALA A 65 -2.70 0.25 -7.64
CA ALA A 65 -3.93 0.27 -8.44
C ALA A 65 -3.83 -0.67 -9.66
N GLU A 66 -2.73 -0.62 -10.40
CA GLU A 66 -2.46 -1.51 -11.54
C GLU A 66 -2.50 -3.00 -11.12
N MET A 67 -1.93 -3.32 -9.95
CA MET A 67 -1.99 -4.67 -9.39
C MET A 67 -3.42 -5.08 -8.98
N LEU A 68 -4.18 -4.22 -8.29
CA LEU A 68 -5.55 -4.56 -7.91
C LEU A 68 -6.47 -4.73 -9.13
N GLU A 69 -6.29 -3.91 -10.18
CA GLU A 69 -7.01 -4.03 -11.45
C GLU A 69 -6.69 -5.34 -12.17
N LEU A 70 -5.43 -5.77 -12.13
CA LEU A 70 -5.00 -7.03 -12.74
C LEU A 70 -5.65 -8.25 -12.07
N TYR A 71 -5.76 -8.25 -10.75
CA TYR A 71 -6.28 -9.39 -9.99
C TYR A 71 -7.80 -9.40 -9.85
N GLN A 72 -8.48 -8.28 -10.12
CA GLN A 72 -9.95 -8.19 -10.22
C GLN A 72 -10.74 -8.78 -9.04
N GLY A 73 -10.19 -8.73 -7.82
CA GLY A 73 -10.86 -9.31 -6.65
C GLY A 73 -10.64 -10.81 -6.43
N ASN A 74 -9.82 -11.50 -7.23
CA ASN A 74 -9.65 -12.96 -7.12
C ASN A 74 -8.76 -13.38 -5.95
N ILE A 75 -7.62 -12.70 -5.78
CA ILE A 75 -6.66 -12.99 -4.69
C ILE A 75 -6.53 -11.79 -3.76
N PHE A 76 -6.51 -10.58 -4.32
CA PHE A 76 -6.51 -9.34 -3.58
C PHE A 76 -7.91 -8.75 -3.53
N VAL A 77 -8.14 -7.79 -2.63
CA VAL A 77 -9.38 -7.01 -2.60
C VAL A 77 -9.65 -6.33 -3.93
N ARG A 78 -10.92 -6.18 -4.30
CA ARG A 78 -11.29 -5.52 -5.54
C ARG A 78 -11.05 -4.01 -5.45
N LEU A 79 -10.43 -3.42 -6.48
CA LEU A 79 -10.46 -1.97 -6.70
C LEU A 79 -11.85 -1.56 -7.19
N ILE A 80 -12.50 -0.66 -6.47
CA ILE A 80 -13.83 -0.13 -6.79
C ILE A 80 -13.70 1.15 -7.62
N SER A 81 -12.81 2.05 -7.21
CA SER A 81 -12.55 3.33 -7.90
C SER A 81 -11.16 3.85 -7.54
N LYS A 82 -10.60 4.73 -8.38
CA LYS A 82 -9.32 5.41 -8.13
C LYS A 82 -9.36 6.86 -8.56
N ASN A 83 -8.64 7.71 -7.84
CA ASN A 83 -8.31 9.07 -8.24
C ASN A 83 -6.83 9.30 -7.92
N LEU A 84 -5.97 8.99 -8.89
CA LEU A 84 -4.51 9.04 -8.71
C LEU A 84 -4.01 10.48 -8.54
N GLU A 85 -4.70 11.47 -9.11
CA GLU A 85 -4.37 12.88 -8.92
C GLU A 85 -4.56 13.32 -7.47
N MET A 86 -5.62 12.85 -6.81
CA MET A 86 -5.86 13.08 -5.38
C MET A 86 -5.12 12.07 -4.47
N GLY A 87 -4.42 11.10 -5.05
CA GLY A 87 -3.74 10.05 -4.30
C GLY A 87 -4.70 9.12 -3.57
N ALA A 88 -5.82 8.75 -4.19
CA ALA A 88 -6.89 7.99 -3.56
C ALA A 88 -7.24 6.68 -4.28
N LEU A 89 -7.46 5.61 -3.50
CA LEU A 89 -8.07 4.35 -3.94
C LEU A 89 -9.29 4.05 -3.06
N LEU A 90 -10.37 3.60 -3.71
CA LEU A 90 -11.53 3.01 -3.06
C LEU A 90 -11.50 1.51 -3.32
N ILE A 91 -11.39 0.71 -2.26
CA ILE A 91 -11.26 -0.74 -2.36
C ILE A 91 -12.30 -1.43 -1.49
N GLU A 92 -12.58 -2.69 -1.81
CA GLU A 92 -13.43 -3.55 -0.99
C GLU A 92 -12.88 -3.71 0.43
N ARG A 93 -13.78 -3.69 1.42
CA ARG A 93 -13.43 -4.01 2.81
C ARG A 93 -13.64 -5.49 3.09
N VAL A 94 -12.58 -6.17 3.52
CA VAL A 94 -12.66 -7.57 3.99
C VAL A 94 -13.35 -7.64 5.35
N ILE A 95 -14.39 -8.48 5.45
CA ILE A 95 -15.16 -8.71 6.68
C ILE A 95 -15.42 -10.23 6.82
N PRO A 96 -14.95 -10.89 7.90
CA PRO A 96 -14.14 -10.34 8.99
C PRO A 96 -12.72 -9.99 8.52
N GLY A 97 -12.19 -8.84 8.96
CA GLY A 97 -10.87 -8.33 8.59
C GLY A 97 -9.76 -8.68 9.60
N THR A 98 -9.86 -9.83 10.26
CA THR A 98 -8.90 -10.29 11.28
C THR A 98 -7.51 -10.43 10.69
N THR A 99 -6.53 -9.79 11.32
CA THR A 99 -5.14 -9.82 10.83
C THR A 99 -4.46 -11.14 11.18
N LEU A 100 -3.51 -11.61 10.35
CA LEU A 100 -2.74 -12.82 10.68
C LEU A 100 -1.94 -12.69 11.98
N SER A 101 -1.55 -11.46 12.36
CA SER A 101 -0.87 -11.18 13.63
C SER A 101 -1.67 -11.58 14.85
N GLU A 102 -3.01 -11.54 14.79
CA GLU A 102 -3.88 -11.97 15.90
C GLU A 102 -3.84 -13.48 16.14
N LEU A 103 -3.26 -14.25 15.21
CA LEU A 103 -3.02 -15.67 15.40
C LEU A 103 -1.71 -15.95 16.15
N PHE A 104 -0.81 -14.97 16.30
CA PHE A 104 0.48 -15.18 16.97
C PHE A 104 0.43 -14.80 18.46
N PRO A 105 1.19 -15.51 19.31
CA PRO A 105 2.01 -16.69 18.98
C PRO A 105 1.22 -18.01 18.99
N ASP A 106 -0.01 -18.02 19.52
CA ASP A 106 -0.74 -19.25 19.91
C ASP A 106 -1.11 -20.20 18.75
N ARG A 107 -1.23 -19.67 17.53
CA ARG A 107 -1.66 -20.37 16.32
C ARG A 107 -0.74 -20.07 15.13
N ASP A 108 0.57 -20.02 15.38
CA ASP A 108 1.61 -19.72 14.40
C ASP A 108 1.58 -20.64 13.15
N THR A 109 1.40 -21.94 13.36
CA THR A 109 1.37 -22.96 12.30
C THR A 109 0.17 -22.72 11.38
N GLN A 110 -0.97 -22.33 11.95
CA GLN A 110 -2.15 -21.94 11.18
C GLN A 110 -1.88 -20.66 10.37
N ALA A 111 -1.26 -19.65 10.99
CA ALA A 111 -0.94 -18.39 10.33
C ALA A 111 0.03 -18.58 9.14
N VAL A 112 1.08 -19.38 9.34
CA VAL A 112 2.04 -19.76 8.28
C VAL A 112 1.34 -20.55 7.17
N GLY A 113 0.43 -21.46 7.53
CA GLY A 113 -0.41 -22.19 6.57
C GLY A 113 -1.24 -21.26 5.68
N HIS A 114 -1.91 -20.26 6.27
CA HIS A 114 -2.68 -19.26 5.52
C HIS A 114 -1.78 -18.43 4.59
N ALA A 115 -0.66 -17.90 5.08
CA ALA A 115 0.27 -17.12 4.26
C ALA A 115 0.84 -17.95 3.10
N SER A 116 1.24 -19.19 3.36
CA SER A 116 1.76 -20.12 2.35
C SER A 116 0.73 -20.43 1.27
N SER A 117 -0.55 -20.57 1.65
CA SER A 117 -1.64 -20.79 0.71
C SER A 117 -1.81 -19.61 -0.25
N ILE A 118 -1.82 -18.38 0.27
CA ILE A 118 -1.94 -17.16 -0.54
C ILE A 118 -0.73 -17.02 -1.47
N ILE A 119 0.50 -17.24 -0.99
CA ILE A 119 1.71 -17.18 -1.83
C ILE A 119 1.63 -18.19 -2.99
N LYS A 120 1.15 -19.41 -2.74
CA LYS A 120 0.93 -20.41 -3.79
C LYS A 120 -0.11 -19.95 -4.81
N GLN A 121 -1.22 -19.35 -4.35
CA GLN A 121 -2.25 -18.81 -5.24
C GLN A 121 -1.69 -17.70 -6.13
N ILE A 122 -0.95 -16.73 -5.56
CA ILE A 122 -0.29 -15.66 -6.31
C ILE A 122 0.66 -16.24 -7.37
N ASN A 123 1.47 -17.24 -7.01
CA ASN A 123 2.45 -17.83 -7.93
C ASN A 123 1.81 -18.62 -9.08
N ASN A 124 0.63 -19.21 -8.84
CA ASN A 124 -0.11 -20.03 -9.79
C ASN A 124 -1.19 -19.27 -10.56
N TYR A 125 -1.48 -18.02 -10.20
CA TYR A 125 -2.51 -17.24 -10.87
C TYR A 125 -2.15 -17.07 -12.36
N PRO A 126 -3.08 -17.36 -13.29
CA PRO A 126 -2.81 -17.32 -14.71
C PRO A 126 -2.23 -15.96 -15.10
N ARG A 127 -0.98 -16.02 -15.55
CA ARG A 127 -0.09 -14.88 -15.68
C ARG A 127 -0.51 -14.00 -16.85
N HIS A 128 -0.82 -12.75 -16.56
CA HIS A 128 -0.67 -11.67 -17.54
C HIS A 128 0.56 -10.81 -17.21
N TYR A 129 1.66 -11.38 -16.69
CA TYR A 129 2.91 -10.60 -16.50
C TYR A 129 3.42 -9.99 -17.82
N SER A 130 3.04 -10.54 -18.97
CA SER A 130 3.30 -9.92 -20.28
C SER A 130 2.60 -8.57 -20.47
N GLN A 131 1.53 -8.30 -19.72
CA GLN A 131 0.84 -7.00 -19.70
C GLN A 131 1.48 -6.03 -18.70
N LEU A 132 2.28 -6.53 -17.74
CA LEU A 132 2.96 -5.69 -16.76
C LEU A 132 4.31 -5.21 -17.29
N ASN A 133 4.53 -3.90 -17.26
CA ASN A 133 5.86 -3.36 -17.44
C ASN A 133 6.64 -3.47 -16.12
N LEU A 134 7.30 -4.61 -15.91
CA LEU A 134 8.07 -4.90 -14.70
C LEU A 134 9.15 -3.85 -14.37
N SER A 135 9.64 -3.11 -15.37
CA SER A 135 10.60 -2.01 -15.14
C SER A 135 10.05 -0.85 -14.31
N LYS A 136 8.73 -0.73 -14.19
CA LYS A 136 8.08 0.27 -13.34
C LYS A 136 8.13 -0.09 -11.85
N TYR A 137 8.27 -1.36 -11.52
CA TYR A 137 8.24 -1.83 -10.15
C TYR A 137 9.61 -1.67 -9.50
N PRO A 138 9.69 -1.12 -8.28
CA PRO A 138 10.97 -0.95 -7.61
C PRO A 138 11.57 -2.32 -7.27
N THR A 139 12.87 -2.44 -7.46
CA THR A 139 13.65 -3.59 -6.96
C THR A 139 14.29 -3.22 -5.62
N VAL A 140 14.85 -4.21 -4.94
CA VAL A 140 15.70 -3.97 -3.76
C VAL A 140 16.83 -2.98 -4.09
N ALA A 141 17.44 -3.10 -5.27
CA ALA A 141 18.46 -2.16 -5.73
C ALA A 141 17.91 -0.73 -5.88
N THR A 142 16.67 -0.57 -6.38
CA THR A 142 16.00 0.75 -6.44
C THR A 142 15.86 1.37 -5.06
N TRP A 143 15.41 0.61 -4.06
CA TRP A 143 15.28 1.13 -2.68
C TRP A 143 16.63 1.47 -2.06
N LEU A 144 17.66 0.66 -2.30
CA LEU A 144 18.99 0.89 -1.75
C LEU A 144 19.70 2.13 -2.33
N LYS A 145 19.20 2.74 -3.41
CA LYS A 145 19.68 4.06 -3.87
C LYS A 145 19.55 5.16 -2.82
N VAL A 146 18.62 5.01 -1.87
CA VAL A 146 18.47 5.95 -0.76
C VAL A 146 19.79 6.12 0.02
N LEU A 147 20.63 5.08 0.09
CA LEU A 147 21.92 5.10 0.80
C LEU A 147 23.02 5.89 0.08
N ASP A 148 22.80 6.31 -1.17
CA ASP A 148 23.78 7.09 -1.94
C ASP A 148 23.71 8.59 -1.60
N HIS A 149 22.69 9.01 -0.87
CA HIS A 149 22.56 10.39 -0.43
C HIS A 149 23.40 10.67 0.82
N GLU A 150 23.90 11.90 0.90
CA GLU A 150 24.50 12.40 2.14
C GLU A 150 23.41 12.68 3.16
N TYR A 151 23.50 12.04 4.33
CA TYR A 151 22.62 12.26 5.46
C TYR A 151 23.40 12.81 6.63
N ASN A 152 22.73 13.63 7.45
CA ASN A 152 23.23 14.02 8.75
C ASN A 152 23.01 12.88 9.77
N ILE A 153 23.72 11.78 9.57
CA ILE A 153 23.77 10.59 10.46
C ILE A 153 25.23 10.19 10.68
N PRO A 154 25.56 9.40 11.72
CA PRO A 154 26.94 8.97 11.94
C PRO A 154 27.52 8.24 10.73
N THR A 155 28.65 8.75 10.23
CA THR A 155 29.27 8.32 8.97
C THR A 155 29.63 6.84 8.99
N GLU A 156 30.01 6.29 10.15
CA GLU A 156 30.34 4.87 10.30
C GLU A 156 29.21 3.93 9.85
N TYR A 157 27.94 4.28 10.14
CA TYR A 157 26.78 3.48 9.75
C TYR A 157 26.47 3.64 8.27
N LEU A 158 26.59 4.86 7.73
CA LEU A 158 26.36 5.12 6.31
C LEU A 158 27.40 4.41 5.45
N THR A 159 28.67 4.49 5.81
CA THR A 159 29.76 3.79 5.11
C THR A 159 29.57 2.27 5.17
N LYS A 160 29.23 1.71 6.34
CA LYS A 160 28.97 0.27 6.45
C LYS A 160 27.80 -0.17 5.57
N ALA A 161 26.71 0.60 5.55
CA ALA A 161 25.55 0.30 4.71
C ALA A 161 25.88 0.37 3.21
N GLN A 162 26.66 1.37 2.79
CA GLN A 162 27.15 1.52 1.41
C GLN A 162 28.05 0.35 0.99
N MET A 163 28.96 -0.11 1.87
CA MET A 163 29.79 -1.29 1.61
C MET A 163 28.95 -2.56 1.45
N LEU A 164 27.96 -2.78 2.33
CA LEU A 164 27.08 -3.94 2.24
C LEU A 164 26.22 -3.93 0.97
N LYS A 165 25.74 -2.75 0.56
CA LYS A 165 25.02 -2.58 -0.71
C LYS A 165 25.91 -2.97 -1.89
N ALA A 166 27.15 -2.48 -1.95
CA ALA A 166 28.07 -2.78 -3.05
C ALA A 166 28.43 -4.27 -3.15
N ASN A 167 28.40 -5.00 -2.04
CA ASN A 167 28.73 -6.43 -2.01
C ASN A 167 27.54 -7.37 -2.31
N ASN A 168 26.31 -6.88 -2.32
CA ASN A 168 25.10 -7.71 -2.41
C ASN A 168 24.11 -7.25 -3.51
N CYS A 169 24.48 -6.29 -4.35
CA CYS A 169 23.68 -5.77 -5.46
C CYS A 169 24.50 -5.66 -6.74
#